data_AF-A0A542GN02-F1
#
_entry.id   AF-A0A542GN02-F1
#
_cell.length_a   1.000
_cell.length_b   1.000
_cell.length_c   1.000
_cell.angle_alpha   90.00
_cell.angle_beta   90.00
_cell.angle_gamma   90.00
#
_symmetry.space_group_name_H-M   'P 1'
#
loop_
_entity.id
_entity.type
_entity.pdbx_description
1 polymer ?
#
loop_
_entity_poly.entity_id
_entity_poly.type
_entity_poly.pdbx_seq_one_letter_code
_entity_poly.pdbx_strand_id
1 'polypeptide(L)' 'MAKGSKGNGGNYRSAITGRFVTTKHGKANPNTTVKEK' A
#
# COMPACT_ATOMS: atom_id res chain seq x y z
N MET A 1 -2.86 13.84 -18.67
CA MET A 1 -1.69 13.18 -18.04
C MET A 1 -2.18 12.16 -17.03
N ALA A 2 -2.31 10.88 -17.39
CA ALA A 2 -2.56 9.83 -16.41
C ALA A 2 -1.24 9.53 -15.70
N LYS A 3 -0.99 10.17 -14.56
CA LYS A 3 0.17 9.87 -13.70
C LYS A 3 -0.07 8.56 -12.95
N GLY A 4 -0.16 7.47 -13.72
CA GLY A 4 0.04 6.11 -13.23
C GLY A 4 1.51 5.96 -12.88
N SER A 5 1.96 6.52 -11.76
CA SER A 5 3.38 6.54 -11.44
C SER A 5 3.60 6.61 -9.93
N LYS A 6 3.41 5.47 -9.26
CA LYS A 6 4.36 4.96 -8.25
C LYS A 6 3.97 3.53 -7.80
N GLY A 7 3.97 2.58 -8.72
CA GLY A 7 3.97 1.14 -8.41
C GLY A 7 5.30 0.68 -7.79
N ASN A 8 5.79 1.40 -6.77
CA ASN A 8 7.04 1.07 -6.08
C ASN A 8 7.04 1.60 -4.64
N GLY A 9 5.86 1.55 -4.02
CA GLY A 9 5.62 1.97 -2.65
C GLY A 9 5.47 0.78 -1.72
N GLY A 10 6.16 -0.33 -1.93
CA GLY A 10 5.96 -1.51 -1.11
C GLY A 10 4.66 -2.23 -1.41
N ASN A 11 4.75 -3.54 -1.29
CA ASN A 11 3.68 -4.46 -1.52
C ASN A 11 2.62 -4.36 -0.39
N TYR A 12 2.24 -3.17 0.08
CA TYR A 12 1.24 -3.02 1.14
C TYR A 12 -0.08 -2.54 0.55
N ARG A 13 -1.16 -3.22 0.94
CA ARG A 13 -2.52 -2.96 0.46
C ARG A 13 -3.44 -2.75 1.65
N SER A 14 -4.26 -1.71 1.65
CA SER A 14 -5.24 -1.49 2.71
C SER A 14 -6.23 -2.65 2.73
N ALA A 15 -6.37 -3.31 3.89
CA ALA A 15 -7.38 -4.34 4.11
C ALA A 15 -8.81 -3.75 4.12
N ILE A 16 -8.93 -2.45 4.38
CA ILE A 16 -10.21 -1.75 4.51
C ILE A 16 -10.73 -1.32 3.14
N THR A 17 -9.90 -0.62 2.36
CA THR A 17 -10.33 -0.02 1.09
C THR A 17 -9.76 -0.70 -0.14
N GLY A 18 -8.87 -1.70 0.03
CA GLY A 18 -8.22 -2.40 -1.07
C GLY A 18 -7.19 -1.59 -1.87
N ARG A 19 -6.85 -0.36 -1.43
CA ARG A 19 -5.92 0.55 -2.11
C ARG A 19 -4.46 0.23 -1.75
N PHE A 20 -3.55 0.37 -2.71
CA PHE A 20 -2.12 0.27 -2.44
C PHE A 20 -1.62 1.47 -1.64
N VAL A 21 -0.85 1.19 -0.60
CA VAL A 21 -0.28 2.17 0.33
C VAL A 21 1.24 2.02 0.36
N THR A 22 1.92 3.02 0.90
CA THR A 22 3.38 2.99 0.97
C THR A 22 3.90 1.98 2.00
N THR A 23 5.14 1.49 1.86
CA THR A 23 5.82 0.60 2.82
C THR A 23 5.80 1.16 4.24
N LYS A 24 6.07 2.46 4.37
CA LYS A 24 6.08 3.16 5.66
C LYS A 24 4.68 3.15 6.27
N HIS A 25 3.65 3.42 5.47
CA HIS A 25 2.27 3.39 5.94
C HIS A 25 1.84 1.99 6.35
N GLY A 26 2.22 0.97 5.57
CA GLY A 26 1.93 -0.43 5.89
C GLY A 26 2.63 -0.92 7.15
N LYS A 27 3.90 -0.55 7.36
CA LYS A 27 4.63 -0.82 8.61
C LYS A 27 4.04 -0.09 9.82
N ALA A 28 3.54 1.13 9.63
CA ALA A 28 2.90 1.89 10.70
C ALA A 28 1.50 1.37 11.04
N ASN A 29 0.82 0.72 10.08
CA ASN A 29 -0.54 0.21 10.23
C ASN A 29 -0.65 -1.27 9.84
N PRO A 30 0.04 -2.19 10.54
CA PRO A 30 0.05 -3.61 10.20
C PRO A 30 -1.32 -4.28 10.36
N ASN A 31 -2.22 -3.71 11.18
CA ASN A 31 -3.55 -4.26 11.43
C ASN A 31 -4.55 -3.95 10.31
N THR A 32 -4.34 -2.88 9.55
CA THR A 32 -5.26 -2.40 8.51
C THR A 32 -4.65 -2.44 7.12
N THR A 33 -3.45 -3.03 7.00
CA THR A 33 -2.73 -3.20 5.74
C THR A 33 -2.19 -4.62 5.63
N VAL A 34 -2.31 -5.19 4.44
CA VAL A 34 -1.80 -6.50 4.07
C VAL A 34 -0.50 -6.30 3.30
N LYS A 35 0.56 -7.00 3.71
CA LYS A 35 1.80 -7.08 2.95
C LYS A 35 1.66 -8.20 1.90
N GLU A 36 1.37 -7.83 0.67
CA GLU A 36 1.47 -8.68 -0.51
C GLU A 36 2.95 -9.13 -0.65
N LYS A 37 3.20 -10.39 -1.03
CA LYS A 37 4.56 -10.96 -1.10
C LYS A 37 5.11 -10.89 -2.53
#